data_AF-A0A1F4HB80-F1
#
_entry.id   AF-A0A1F4HB80-F1
#
_cell.length_a   1.000
_cell.length_b   1.000
_cell.length_c   1.000
_cell.angle_alpha   90.00
_cell.angle_beta   90.00
_cell.angle_gamma   90.00
#
_symmetry.space_group_name_H-M   'P 1'
#
loop_
_entity.id
_entity.type
_entity.pdbx_description
1 polymer ?
#
loop_
_entity_poly.entity_id
_entity_poly.type
_entity_poly.pdbx_seq_one_letter_code
_entity_poly.pdbx_strand_id
1 'polypeptide(L)'
;MFNREHHGITFTFDEYYKTEDDTSFGGDVLYRHAWNHTGRFRLQVSLRERPTLAAASRPTERQAYFDYLEFDLFNVRALEPIEMIAEEVRAAFQRAKVRDLYDLHRFAGTPFDVELLRRLVVLTLWQVRDPFDPETFFTRLKSGVCDWEGIRRLVRSSERIKPDEILASVDSRFAAFRELSELEQPVITDAKSGWNEPLAERLRSEIRDLAGQS
;
A
#
# COMPACT_ATOMS: atom_id res chain seq x y z
N MET A 1 -3.46 13.00 24.61
CA MET A 1 -2.25 13.80 24.90
C MET A 1 -1.07 12.82 24.92
N PHE A 2 -0.18 12.87 23.92
CA PHE A 2 0.91 11.89 23.68
C PHE A 2 2.19 12.14 24.51
N ASN A 3 2.07 12.82 25.66
CA ASN A 3 3.23 13.32 26.41
C ASN A 3 3.69 12.39 27.55
N ARG A 4 3.32 11.12 27.52
CA ARG A 4 3.73 10.15 28.55
C ARG A 4 4.78 9.20 27.99
N GLU A 5 5.77 8.88 28.81
CA GLU A 5 6.68 7.78 28.52
C GLU A 5 5.90 6.45 28.49
N HIS A 6 6.18 5.64 27.47
CA HIS A 6 5.61 4.33 27.25
C HIS A 6 6.75 3.32 27.15
N HIS A 7 6.87 2.43 28.15
CA HIS A 7 7.95 1.43 28.23
C HIS A 7 9.35 2.03 28.01
N GLY A 8 9.65 3.15 28.69
CA GLY A 8 10.93 3.86 28.55
C GLY A 8 11.09 4.70 27.28
N ILE A 9 10.08 4.74 26.40
CA ILE A 9 10.11 5.48 25.13
C ILE A 9 9.22 6.71 25.21
N THR A 10 9.75 7.87 24.84
CA THR A 10 8.97 9.10 24.65
C THR A 10 8.87 9.43 23.17
N PHE A 11 7.73 9.99 22.75
CA PHE A 11 7.46 10.38 21.37
C PHE A 11 7.11 11.86 21.29
N THR A 12 7.55 12.54 20.24
CA THR A 12 7.20 13.94 19.99
C THR A 12 7.16 14.19 18.49
N PHE A 13 6.17 14.96 18.03
CA PHE A 13 6.16 15.40 16.64
C PHE A 13 7.19 16.50 16.41
N ASP A 14 7.94 16.34 15.34
CA ASP A 14 8.78 17.34 14.70
C ASP A 14 8.24 17.58 13.28
N GLU A 15 8.31 18.81 12.79
CA GLU A 15 7.77 19.17 11.46
C GLU A 15 6.31 18.69 11.21
N TYR A 16 5.43 18.84 12.21
CA TYR A 16 4.01 18.50 12.03
C TYR A 16 3.38 19.33 10.91
N TYR A 17 2.63 18.67 10.03
CA TYR A 17 1.83 19.31 9.00
C TYR A 17 0.42 18.75 8.96
N LYS A 18 -0.50 19.58 8.47
CA LYS A 18 -1.87 19.24 8.13
C LYS A 18 -2.19 19.90 6.79
N THR A 19 -2.85 19.20 5.88
CA THR A 19 -3.28 19.80 4.60
C THR A 19 -4.39 20.82 4.85
N GLU A 20 -4.50 21.84 4.00
CA GLU A 20 -5.47 22.94 4.16
C GLU A 20 -6.93 22.46 4.12
N ASP A 21 -7.19 21.36 3.42
CA ASP A 21 -8.50 20.72 3.30
C ASP A 21 -8.81 19.71 4.42
N ASP A 22 -7.93 19.60 5.42
CA ASP A 22 -8.03 18.64 6.52
C ASP A 22 -8.07 17.17 6.08
N THR A 23 -7.65 16.87 4.85
CA THR A 23 -7.72 15.51 4.30
C THR A 23 -6.50 14.65 4.58
N SER A 24 -5.40 15.22 5.07
CA SER A 24 -4.21 14.49 5.47
C SER A 24 -3.42 15.24 6.54
N PHE A 25 -2.70 14.51 7.38
CA PHE A 25 -1.73 15.10 8.32
C PHE A 25 -0.55 14.15 8.51
N GLY A 26 0.53 14.68 9.05
CA GLY A 26 1.73 13.91 9.30
C GLY A 26 2.85 14.74 9.87
N GLY A 27 4.04 14.17 9.85
CA GLY A 27 5.26 14.82 10.33
C GLY A 27 6.32 13.79 10.66
N ASP A 28 7.48 14.28 11.02
CA ASP A 28 8.48 13.43 11.62
C ASP A 28 8.11 13.19 13.09
N VAL A 29 8.28 11.97 13.57
CA VAL A 29 8.09 11.61 14.97
C VAL A 29 9.46 11.27 15.52
N LEU A 30 9.91 12.10 16.44
CA LEU A 30 11.09 11.83 17.23
C LEU A 30 10.70 10.84 18.32
N TYR A 31 11.50 9.79 18.48
CA TYR A 31 11.39 8.90 19.63
C TYR A 31 12.71 8.85 20.38
N ARG A 32 12.62 8.81 21.71
CA ARG A 32 13.79 8.77 22.59
C ARG A 32 13.65 7.64 23.59
N HIS A 33 14.77 6.96 23.81
CA HIS A 33 14.98 5.98 24.86
C HIS A 33 16.38 6.20 25.47
N ALA A 34 16.67 5.61 26.63
CA ALA A 34 17.99 5.68 27.28
C ALA A 34 19.17 5.26 26.38
N TRP A 35 18.95 4.38 25.39
CA TRP A 35 19.97 3.90 24.44
C TRP A 35 19.87 4.54 23.05
N ASN A 36 18.86 5.37 22.78
CA ASN A 36 18.70 6.05 21.50
C ASN A 36 18.08 7.44 21.69
N HIS A 37 18.89 8.48 21.46
CA HIS A 37 18.48 9.87 21.65
C HIS A 37 18.09 10.59 20.35
N THR A 38 18.32 9.96 19.20
CA THR A 38 18.14 10.55 17.87
C THR A 38 17.17 9.74 17.00
N GLY A 39 16.36 8.89 17.62
CA GLY A 39 15.37 8.08 16.94
C GLY A 39 14.36 8.95 16.21
N ARG A 40 14.11 8.64 14.93
CA ARG A 40 13.11 9.34 14.12
C ARG A 40 12.45 8.41 13.12
N PHE A 41 11.16 8.61 12.86
CA PHE A 41 10.43 8.00 11.76
C PHE A 41 9.40 8.99 11.22
N ARG A 42 8.89 8.77 10.01
CA ARG A 42 7.85 9.62 9.43
C ARG A 42 6.47 8.98 9.63
N LEU A 43 5.51 9.77 10.10
CA LEU A 43 4.11 9.38 10.18
C LEU A 43 3.31 10.16 9.13
N GLN A 44 2.46 9.47 8.39
CA GLN A 44 1.52 10.07 7.45
C GLN A 44 0.16 9.41 7.62
N VAL A 45 -0.89 10.22 7.70
CA VAL A 45 -2.28 9.78 7.84
C VAL A 45 -3.09 10.43 6.72
N SER A 46 -3.70 9.60 5.88
CA SER A 46 -4.69 10.01 4.88
C SER A 46 -6.09 9.81 5.47
N LEU A 47 -6.94 10.83 5.37
CA LEU A 47 -8.36 10.79 5.75
C LEU A 47 -9.27 10.72 4.51
N ARG A 48 -8.69 10.62 3.32
CA ARG A 48 -9.41 10.55 2.03
C ARG A 48 -9.83 9.15 1.67
N GLU A 49 -9.02 8.17 2.07
CA GLU A 49 -9.19 6.80 1.62
C GLU A 49 -10.48 6.23 2.18
N ARG A 50 -11.25 5.59 1.31
CA ARG A 50 -12.45 4.84 1.67
C ARG A 50 -12.24 3.38 1.27
N PRO A 51 -11.73 2.56 2.19
CA PRO A 51 -11.58 1.12 1.98
C PRO A 51 -12.84 0.52 1.36
N THR A 52 -12.69 -0.28 0.31
CA THR A 52 -13.82 -0.91 -0.38
C THR A 52 -14.28 -2.15 0.39
N LEU A 53 -13.30 -2.90 0.88
CA LEU A 53 -13.46 -4.04 1.78
C LEU A 53 -13.37 -3.60 3.24
N ALA A 54 -14.02 -4.36 4.12
CA ALA A 54 -14.06 -4.04 5.53
C ALA A 54 -12.68 -4.19 6.19
N ALA A 55 -12.18 -3.12 6.82
CA ALA A 55 -10.97 -3.22 7.63
C ALA A 55 -11.20 -4.14 8.85
N ALA A 56 -10.28 -5.07 9.08
CA ALA A 56 -10.37 -6.07 10.14
C ALA A 56 -9.29 -5.87 11.22
N SER A 57 -9.60 -6.31 12.44
CA SER A 57 -8.59 -6.42 13.51
C SER A 57 -7.69 -7.62 13.23
N ARG A 58 -6.38 -7.40 13.11
CA ARG A 58 -5.41 -8.46 12.81
C ARG A 58 -4.29 -8.50 13.84
N PRO A 59 -3.83 -9.70 14.24
CA PRO A 59 -2.64 -9.82 15.05
C PRO A 59 -1.43 -9.29 14.29
N THR A 60 -0.44 -8.78 15.01
CA THR A 60 0.86 -8.46 14.44
C THR A 60 1.58 -9.74 14.02
N GLU A 61 2.28 -9.70 12.89
CA GLU A 61 3.08 -10.84 12.41
C GLU A 61 4.20 -11.15 13.39
N ARG A 62 4.24 -12.40 13.87
CA ARG A 62 5.15 -12.81 14.95
C ARG A 62 6.61 -12.57 14.55
N GLN A 63 7.32 -11.78 15.36
CA GLN A 63 8.77 -11.58 15.22
C GLN A 63 9.54 -12.30 16.32
N ALA A 64 10.79 -12.67 16.03
CA ALA A 64 11.66 -13.37 16.99
C ALA A 64 11.92 -12.57 18.28
N TYR A 65 11.80 -11.24 18.23
CA TYR A 65 11.98 -10.38 19.40
C TYR A 65 10.72 -10.24 20.26
N PHE A 66 9.56 -10.76 19.82
CA PHE A 66 8.30 -10.59 20.55
C PHE A 66 8.33 -11.24 21.94
N ASP A 67 9.08 -12.32 22.11
CA ASP A 67 9.23 -13.01 23.40
C ASP A 67 10.01 -12.17 24.44
N TYR A 68 10.60 -11.05 24.03
CA TYR A 68 11.35 -10.13 24.89
C TYR A 68 10.66 -8.79 25.11
N LEU A 69 9.42 -8.61 24.63
CA LEU A 69 8.67 -7.38 24.83
C LEU A 69 8.12 -7.31 26.26
N GLU A 70 8.18 -6.12 26.85
CA GLU A 70 7.64 -5.83 28.18
C GLU A 70 6.13 -5.52 28.16
N PHE A 71 5.45 -5.81 27.06
CA PHE A 71 4.03 -5.54 26.85
C PHE A 71 3.38 -6.61 25.98
N ASP A 72 2.07 -6.76 26.16
CA ASP A 72 1.26 -7.68 25.38
C ASP A 72 1.14 -7.23 23.93
N LEU A 73 1.23 -8.20 23.03
CA LEU A 73 0.96 -7.96 21.61
C LEU A 73 -0.51 -7.54 21.43
N PHE A 74 -0.72 -6.54 20.60
CA PHE A 74 -2.05 -6.03 20.28
C PHE A 74 -2.38 -6.26 18.82
N ASN A 75 -3.67 -6.36 18.55
CA ASN A 75 -4.17 -6.40 17.19
C ASN A 75 -4.19 -4.98 16.60
N VAL A 76 -3.86 -4.88 15.32
CA VAL A 76 -3.91 -3.64 14.54
C VAL A 76 -5.13 -3.70 13.62
N ARG A 77 -5.89 -2.61 13.54
CA ARG A 77 -6.92 -2.48 12.50
C ARG A 77 -6.21 -2.26 11.17
N ALA A 78 -6.36 -3.21 10.25
CA ALA A 78 -5.66 -3.22 8.98
C ALA A 78 -6.65 -3.34 7.80
N LEU A 79 -6.22 -2.87 6.64
CA LEU A 79 -6.90 -3.13 5.37
C LEU A 79 -6.92 -4.63 5.10
N GLU A 80 -7.91 -5.09 4.32
CA GLU A 80 -7.83 -6.42 3.71
C GLU A 80 -6.55 -6.55 2.88
N PRO A 81 -5.83 -7.69 2.89
CA PRO A 81 -4.48 -7.77 2.34
C PRO A 81 -4.49 -7.46 0.85
N ILE A 82 -5.54 -7.91 0.14
CA ILE A 82 -5.71 -7.64 -1.29
C ILE A 82 -5.93 -6.14 -1.57
N GLU A 83 -6.56 -5.42 -0.65
CA GLU A 83 -6.74 -3.97 -0.78
C GLU A 83 -5.44 -3.22 -0.48
N MET A 84 -4.63 -3.70 0.48
CA MET A 84 -3.27 -3.21 0.67
C MET A 84 -2.40 -3.43 -0.59
N ILE A 85 -2.53 -4.59 -1.26
CA ILE A 85 -1.83 -4.84 -2.54
C ILE A 85 -2.32 -3.86 -3.62
N ALA A 86 -3.62 -3.56 -3.68
CA ALA A 86 -4.15 -2.59 -4.63
C ALA A 86 -3.58 -1.18 -4.42
N GLU A 87 -3.42 -0.75 -3.17
CA GLU A 87 -2.75 0.51 -2.83
C GLU A 87 -1.27 0.52 -3.23
N GLU A 88 -0.57 -0.60 -3.07
CA GLU A 88 0.82 -0.72 -3.55
C GLU A 88 0.92 -0.69 -5.08
N VAL A 89 -0.03 -1.30 -5.80
CA VAL A 89 -0.12 -1.17 -7.26
C VAL A 89 -0.38 0.28 -7.66
N ARG A 90 -1.30 0.98 -6.98
CA ARG A 90 -1.55 2.42 -7.23
C ARG A 90 -0.27 3.23 -7.01
N ALA A 91 0.43 3.00 -5.90
CA ALA A 91 1.68 3.67 -5.62
C ALA A 91 2.72 3.39 -6.72
N ALA A 92 2.93 2.12 -7.07
CA ALA A 92 3.83 1.74 -8.16
C ALA A 92 3.46 2.40 -9.49
N PHE A 93 2.16 2.48 -9.82
CA PHE A 93 1.68 3.16 -11.02
C PHE A 93 2.03 4.66 -11.02
N GLN A 94 1.83 5.34 -9.88
CA GLN A 94 1.99 6.80 -9.77
C GLN A 94 3.43 7.27 -9.67
N ARG A 95 4.28 6.55 -8.92
CA ARG A 95 5.64 6.99 -8.59
C ARG A 95 6.74 6.04 -9.08
N ALA A 96 6.41 4.80 -9.44
CA ALA A 96 7.33 3.79 -9.96
C ALA A 96 8.63 3.65 -9.14
N LYS A 97 8.54 3.63 -7.80
CA LYS A 97 9.72 3.49 -6.95
C LYS A 97 10.12 2.03 -6.84
N VAL A 98 11.42 1.81 -6.72
CA VAL A 98 12.02 0.47 -6.53
C VAL A 98 11.48 -0.27 -5.30
N ARG A 99 11.04 0.47 -4.26
CA ARG A 99 10.38 -0.11 -3.06
C ARG A 99 9.04 -0.74 -3.43
N ASP A 100 8.18 0.01 -4.11
CA ASP A 100 6.89 -0.47 -4.59
C ASP A 100 7.06 -1.70 -5.48
N LEU A 101 8.04 -1.67 -6.40
CA LEU A 101 8.36 -2.82 -7.23
C LEU A 101 8.82 -4.04 -6.40
N TYR A 102 9.64 -3.82 -5.37
CA TYR A 102 10.06 -4.89 -4.47
C TYR A 102 8.88 -5.45 -3.67
N ASP A 103 8.01 -4.60 -3.16
CA ASP A 103 6.80 -5.01 -2.42
C ASP A 103 5.85 -5.81 -3.32
N LEU A 104 5.62 -5.36 -4.56
CA LEU A 104 4.87 -6.13 -5.57
C LEU A 104 5.51 -7.48 -5.87
N HIS A 105 6.84 -7.58 -5.91
CA HIS A 105 7.54 -8.87 -6.03
C HIS A 105 7.30 -9.78 -4.82
N ARG A 106 7.30 -9.22 -3.59
CA ARG A 106 6.96 -10.00 -2.39
C ARG A 106 5.52 -10.49 -2.45
N PHE A 107 4.58 -9.64 -2.85
CA PHE A 107 3.20 -10.05 -3.06
C PHE A 107 3.05 -11.04 -4.19
N ALA A 108 3.89 -10.98 -5.23
CA ALA A 108 3.79 -11.93 -6.32
C ALA A 108 3.97 -13.40 -5.87
N GLY A 109 4.69 -13.61 -4.77
CA GLY A 109 4.84 -14.91 -4.11
C GLY A 109 3.72 -15.30 -3.13
N THR A 110 2.71 -14.47 -2.92
CA THR A 110 1.58 -14.76 -2.01
C THR A 110 0.31 -15.17 -2.78
N PRO A 111 -0.56 -16.00 -2.18
CA PRO A 111 -1.87 -16.30 -2.75
C PRO A 111 -2.77 -15.05 -2.72
N PHE A 112 -3.34 -14.70 -3.87
CA PHE A 112 -4.41 -13.71 -4.00
C PHE A 112 -5.18 -13.94 -5.31
N ASP A 113 -6.44 -13.51 -5.33
CA ASP A 113 -7.26 -13.48 -6.54
C ASP A 113 -6.88 -12.27 -7.40
N VAL A 114 -6.37 -12.53 -8.60
CA VAL A 114 -5.90 -11.48 -9.51
C VAL A 114 -7.05 -10.70 -10.14
N GLU A 115 -8.23 -11.32 -10.27
CA GLU A 115 -9.44 -10.72 -10.82
C GLU A 115 -10.01 -9.69 -9.84
N LEU A 116 -10.09 -10.08 -8.56
CA LEU A 116 -10.47 -9.19 -7.47
C LEU A 116 -9.47 -8.04 -7.31
N LEU A 117 -8.17 -8.35 -7.37
CA LEU A 117 -7.13 -7.32 -7.28
C LEU A 117 -7.21 -6.31 -8.43
N ARG A 118 -7.39 -6.78 -9.68
CA ARG A 118 -7.53 -5.92 -10.86
C ARG A 118 -8.68 -4.92 -10.69
N ARG A 119 -9.85 -5.40 -10.27
CA ARG A 119 -11.02 -4.52 -10.01
C ARG A 119 -10.75 -3.50 -8.91
N LEU A 120 -10.12 -3.92 -7.81
CA LEU A 120 -9.72 -3.03 -6.72
C LEU A 120 -8.75 -1.95 -7.23
N VAL A 121 -7.74 -2.31 -8.02
CA VAL A 121 -6.79 -1.35 -8.60
C VAL A 121 -7.50 -0.30 -9.45
N VAL A 122 -8.40 -0.73 -10.34
CA VAL A 122 -9.19 0.19 -11.19
C VAL A 122 -9.99 1.17 -10.33
N LEU A 123 -10.68 0.67 -9.30
CA LEU A 123 -11.49 1.50 -8.41
C LEU A 123 -10.63 2.46 -7.58
N THR A 124 -9.56 1.96 -6.96
CA THR A 124 -8.61 2.74 -6.16
C THR A 124 -8.00 3.89 -6.97
N LEU A 125 -7.67 3.64 -8.24
CA LEU A 125 -7.15 4.65 -9.16
C LEU A 125 -8.22 5.65 -9.63
N TRP A 126 -9.47 5.20 -9.83
CA TRP A 126 -10.61 6.07 -10.08
C TRP A 126 -10.86 7.06 -8.93
N GLN A 127 -10.73 6.62 -7.67
CA GLN A 127 -10.94 7.47 -6.48
C GLN A 127 -9.97 8.68 -6.43
N VAL A 128 -8.78 8.53 -7.01
CA VAL A 128 -7.76 9.59 -7.09
C VAL A 128 -7.70 10.26 -8.46
N ARG A 129 -8.67 9.99 -9.34
CA ARG A 129 -8.79 10.55 -10.70
C ARG A 129 -7.61 10.25 -11.62
N ASP A 130 -7.00 9.08 -11.44
CA ASP A 130 -5.84 8.66 -12.22
C ASP A 130 -6.23 7.40 -13.01
N PRO A 131 -6.58 7.50 -14.30
CA PRO A 131 -7.09 6.37 -15.06
C PRO A 131 -6.04 5.27 -15.19
N PHE A 132 -6.39 4.06 -14.75
CA PHE A 132 -5.49 2.92 -14.87
C PHE A 132 -5.27 2.55 -16.34
N ASP A 133 -4.00 2.46 -16.73
CA ASP A 133 -3.58 1.92 -18.02
C ASP A 133 -2.56 0.79 -17.78
N PRO A 134 -2.94 -0.48 -18.02
CA PRO A 134 -2.05 -1.63 -17.84
C PRO A 134 -0.75 -1.50 -18.63
N GLU A 135 -0.76 -1.00 -19.86
CA GLU A 135 0.45 -0.92 -20.67
C GLU A 135 1.41 0.15 -20.15
N THR A 136 0.87 1.29 -19.72
CA THR A 136 1.65 2.30 -19.01
C THR A 136 2.23 1.75 -17.71
N PHE A 137 1.46 0.98 -16.94
CA PHE A 137 1.94 0.34 -15.70
C PHE A 137 3.16 -0.55 -15.97
N PHE A 138 3.05 -1.51 -16.90
CA PHE A 138 4.16 -2.41 -17.22
C PHE A 138 5.35 -1.69 -17.87
N THR A 139 5.10 -0.68 -18.70
CA THR A 139 6.16 0.13 -19.30
C THR A 139 6.93 0.92 -18.23
N ARG A 140 6.25 1.48 -17.23
CA ARG A 140 6.89 2.18 -16.10
C ARG A 140 7.73 1.26 -15.24
N LEU A 141 7.22 0.05 -14.94
CA LEU A 141 7.98 -0.95 -14.20
C LEU A 141 9.28 -1.35 -14.91
N LYS A 142 9.26 -1.47 -16.25
CA LYS A 142 10.41 -1.85 -17.07
C LYS A 142 11.38 -0.69 -17.34
N SER A 143 10.88 0.55 -17.41
CA SER A 143 11.69 1.73 -17.76
C SER A 143 12.35 2.41 -16.56
N GLY A 144 12.01 2.01 -15.32
CA GLY A 144 12.49 2.66 -14.11
C GLY A 144 14.01 2.58 -13.96
N VAL A 145 14.66 3.74 -13.77
CA VAL A 145 15.98 3.86 -13.14
C VAL A 145 15.81 3.41 -11.68
N CYS A 146 15.80 2.09 -11.49
CA CYS A 146 15.55 1.49 -10.19
C CYS A 146 16.81 1.61 -9.33
N ASP A 147 16.72 2.36 -8.22
CA ASP A 147 17.76 2.43 -7.20
C ASP A 147 17.80 1.12 -6.38
N TRP A 148 18.33 0.07 -7.00
CA TRP A 148 18.46 -1.24 -6.36
C TRP A 148 19.39 -1.22 -5.13
N GLU A 149 20.31 -0.25 -5.05
CA GLU A 149 21.15 -0.07 -3.86
C GLU A 149 20.30 0.42 -2.67
N GLY A 150 19.35 1.32 -2.92
CA GLY A 150 18.36 1.75 -1.93
C GLY A 150 17.62 0.59 -1.27
N ILE A 151 17.27 -0.47 -2.02
CA ILE A 151 16.64 -1.67 -1.47
C ILE A 151 17.57 -2.46 -0.56
N ARG A 152 18.85 -2.62 -0.94
CA ARG A 152 19.83 -3.39 -0.14
C ARG A 152 19.98 -2.85 1.29
N ARG A 153 19.72 -1.56 1.50
CA ARG A 153 19.76 -0.91 2.82
C ARG A 153 18.51 -1.18 3.67
N LEU A 154 17.42 -1.64 3.06
CA LEU A 154 16.12 -1.86 3.69
C LEU A 154 15.82 -3.34 3.94
N VAL A 155 16.48 -4.24 3.21
CA VAL A 155 16.32 -5.69 3.35
C VAL A 155 17.43 -6.29 4.21
N ARG A 156 17.25 -7.56 4.60
CA ARG A 156 18.28 -8.31 5.33
C ARG A 156 19.54 -8.41 4.48
N SER A 157 20.71 -8.38 5.12
CA SER A 157 22.00 -8.53 4.43
C SER A 157 22.15 -9.86 3.67
N SER A 158 21.41 -10.89 4.08
CA SER A 158 21.34 -12.19 3.40
C SER A 158 20.42 -12.20 2.17
N GLU A 159 19.56 -11.19 1.98
CA GLU A 159 18.61 -11.14 0.89
C GLU A 159 19.32 -10.88 -0.43
N ARG A 160 19.14 -11.78 -1.41
CA ARG A 160 19.76 -11.65 -2.72
C ARG A 160 18.86 -10.88 -3.67
N ILE A 161 19.16 -9.59 -3.87
CA ILE A 161 18.45 -8.75 -4.84
C ILE A 161 18.92 -9.05 -6.27
N LYS A 162 18.01 -9.60 -7.08
CA LYS A 162 18.22 -9.87 -8.50
C LYS A 162 17.15 -9.13 -9.33
N PRO A 163 17.49 -7.98 -9.92
CA PRO A 163 16.56 -7.13 -10.65
C PRO A 163 15.70 -7.87 -11.69
N ASP A 164 16.33 -8.72 -12.51
CA ASP A 164 15.64 -9.42 -13.59
C ASP A 164 14.59 -10.42 -13.07
N GLU A 165 14.88 -11.12 -11.96
CA GLU A 165 13.93 -12.05 -11.33
C GLU A 165 12.76 -11.29 -10.69
N ILE A 166 13.04 -10.15 -10.06
CA ILE A 166 12.02 -9.27 -9.48
C ILE A 166 11.09 -8.77 -10.60
N LEU A 167 11.62 -8.19 -11.66
CA LEU A 167 10.85 -7.67 -12.78
C LEU A 167 10.03 -8.78 -13.48
N ALA A 168 10.63 -9.94 -13.74
CA ALA A 168 9.93 -11.05 -14.38
C ALA A 168 8.78 -11.59 -13.52
N SER A 169 8.96 -11.66 -12.20
CA SER A 169 7.89 -12.12 -11.31
C SER A 169 6.70 -11.18 -11.29
N VAL A 170 6.93 -9.86 -11.33
CA VAL A 170 5.87 -8.86 -11.35
C VAL A 170 5.20 -8.82 -12.73
N ASP A 171 5.98 -8.86 -13.81
CA ASP A 171 5.41 -8.89 -15.18
C ASP A 171 4.51 -10.11 -15.39
N SER A 172 4.94 -11.28 -14.90
CA SER A 172 4.16 -12.53 -15.02
C SER A 172 2.95 -12.56 -14.10
N ARG A 173 3.10 -12.27 -12.81
CA ARG A 173 2.01 -12.45 -11.83
C ARG A 173 0.85 -11.48 -12.08
N PHE A 174 1.16 -10.26 -12.49
CA PHE A 174 0.15 -9.22 -12.68
C PHE A 174 -0.32 -9.12 -14.14
N ALA A 175 0.13 -9.98 -15.06
CA ALA A 175 -0.17 -9.92 -16.49
C ALA A 175 -1.68 -9.81 -16.81
N ALA A 176 -2.53 -10.45 -15.99
CA ALA A 176 -3.98 -10.41 -16.09
C ALA A 176 -4.59 -9.00 -15.90
N PHE A 177 -3.80 -8.00 -15.47
CA PHE A 177 -4.21 -6.59 -15.47
C PHE A 177 -4.54 -6.07 -16.86
N ARG A 178 -4.03 -6.70 -17.93
CA ARG A 178 -4.38 -6.39 -19.32
C ARG A 178 -5.77 -6.87 -19.72
N GLU A 179 -6.35 -7.80 -18.98
CA GLU A 179 -7.64 -8.41 -19.27
C GLU A 179 -8.76 -7.64 -18.56
N LEU A 180 -8.93 -6.37 -18.93
CA LEU A 180 -9.93 -5.49 -18.34
C LEU A 180 -11.36 -5.97 -18.65
N SER A 181 -12.22 -5.99 -17.64
CA SER A 181 -13.63 -6.39 -17.80
C SER A 181 -14.45 -5.31 -18.51
N GLU A 182 -15.65 -5.68 -18.99
CA GLU A 182 -16.59 -4.74 -19.60
C GLU A 182 -17.00 -3.60 -18.65
N LEU A 183 -17.02 -3.85 -17.33
CA LEU A 183 -17.36 -2.84 -16.33
C LEU A 183 -16.17 -1.92 -15.98
N GLU A 184 -14.94 -2.43 -16.05
CA GLU A 184 -13.76 -1.63 -15.71
C GLU A 184 -13.43 -0.57 -16.76
N GLN A 185 -13.61 -0.88 -18.04
CA GLN A 185 -13.32 0.07 -19.13
C GLN A 185 -14.08 1.41 -19.00
N PRO A 186 -15.41 1.43 -18.76
CA PRO A 186 -16.13 2.67 -18.54
C PRO A 186 -15.74 3.34 -17.22
N VAL A 187 -15.36 2.60 -16.16
CA VAL A 187 -14.85 3.19 -14.90
C VAL A 187 -13.53 3.91 -15.16
N ILE A 188 -12.58 3.29 -15.87
CA ILE A 188 -11.30 3.90 -16.24
C ILE A 188 -11.54 5.17 -17.07
N THR A 189 -12.47 5.12 -18.03
CA THR A 189 -12.82 6.27 -18.86
C THR A 189 -13.41 7.41 -18.02
N ASP A 190 -14.24 7.08 -17.02
CA ASP A 190 -14.83 8.07 -16.11
C ASP A 190 -13.83 8.64 -15.09
N ALA A 191 -12.68 8.01 -14.86
CA ALA A 191 -11.74 8.48 -13.82
C ALA A 191 -11.31 9.95 -13.99
N LYS A 192 -11.27 10.46 -15.22
CA LYS A 192 -10.96 11.88 -15.50
C LYS A 192 -12.15 12.82 -15.31
N SER A 193 -13.39 12.36 -15.55
CA SER A 193 -14.61 13.14 -15.33
C SER A 193 -15.02 13.13 -13.85
N GLY A 194 -14.83 12.00 -13.17
CA GLY A 194 -14.72 11.88 -11.71
C GLY A 194 -16.02 11.90 -10.91
N TRP A 195 -17.17 11.53 -11.49
CA TRP A 195 -18.46 11.68 -10.79
C TRP A 195 -19.51 10.61 -11.10
N ASN A 196 -19.20 9.52 -11.80
CA ASN A 196 -20.19 8.46 -12.00
C ASN A 196 -20.24 7.50 -10.80
N GLU A 197 -20.73 8.00 -9.66
CA GLU A 197 -20.87 7.22 -8.43
C GLU A 197 -21.71 5.93 -8.63
N PRO A 198 -22.81 5.93 -9.41
CA PRO A 198 -23.53 4.70 -9.71
C PRO A 198 -22.68 3.65 -10.44
N LEU A 199 -21.80 4.08 -11.35
CA LEU A 199 -20.87 3.19 -12.05
C LEU A 199 -19.79 2.64 -11.10
N ALA A 200 -19.21 3.51 -10.26
CA ALA A 200 -18.25 3.10 -9.24
C ALA A 200 -18.87 2.15 -8.21
N GLU A 201 -20.13 2.37 -7.79
CA GLU A 201 -20.81 1.50 -6.83
C GLU A 201 -21.12 0.12 -7.42
N ARG A 202 -21.43 0.03 -8.72
CA ARG A 202 -21.54 -1.27 -9.39
C ARG A 202 -20.24 -2.06 -9.31
N LEU A 203 -19.10 -1.39 -9.56
CA LEU A 203 -17.79 -2.03 -9.45
C LEU A 203 -17.48 -2.43 -7.99
N ARG A 204 -17.81 -1.57 -7.02
CA ARG A 204 -17.70 -1.90 -5.58
C ARG A 204 -18.52 -3.13 -5.19
N SER A 205 -19.74 -3.25 -5.73
CA SER A 205 -20.59 -4.43 -5.50
C SER A 205 -19.92 -5.70 -6.02
N GLU A 206 -19.44 -5.72 -7.27
CA GLU A 206 -18.72 -6.87 -7.82
C GLU A 206 -17.49 -7.24 -6.99
N ILE A 207 -16.75 -6.24 -6.51
CA ILE A 207 -15.59 -6.44 -5.63
C ILE A 207 -16.00 -7.11 -4.32
N ARG A 208 -17.07 -6.62 -3.66
CA ARG A 208 -17.56 -7.20 -2.41
C ARG A 208 -18.09 -8.62 -2.61
N ASP A 209 -18.79 -8.88 -3.72
CA ASP A 209 -19.29 -10.20 -4.07
C ASP A 209 -18.15 -11.21 -4.27
N LEU A 210 -17.12 -10.83 -5.02
CA LEU A 210 -15.92 -11.66 -5.21
C LEU A 210 -15.14 -11.89 -3.91
N ALA A 211 -15.13 -10.91 -3.02
CA ALA A 211 -14.50 -11.01 -1.71
C ALA A 211 -15.35 -11.77 -0.67
N GLY A 212 -16.60 -12.14 -1.00
CA GLY A 212 -17.54 -12.75 -0.05
C GLY A 212 -18.00 -11.81 1.07
N GLN A 213 -18.07 -10.50 0.80
CA GLN A 213 -18.45 -9.44 1.74
C GLN A 213 -19.71 -8.66 1.31
N SER A 214 -20.62 -9.31 0.59
CA SER A 214 -21.91 -8.75 0.11
C SER A 214 -22.82 -8.26 1.24
#